data_AF-A0A562UXA9-F1
#
_entry.id   AF-A0A562UXA9-F1
#
_cell.length_a   1.000
_cell.length_b   1.000
_cell.length_c   1.000
_cell.angle_alpha   90.00
_cell.angle_beta   90.00
_cell.angle_gamma   90.00
#
_symmetry.space_group_name_H-M   'P 1'
#
loop_
_entity.id
_entity.type
_entity.pdbx_description
1 polymer ?
#
loop_
_entity_poly.entity_id
_entity_poly.type
_entity_poly.pdbx_seq_one_letter_code
_entity_poly.pdbx_strand_id
1 'polypeptide(L)'
;MAAGASPQKKSAWKALGMALTNRKTGFMLVFGFASGLPFALFLGTLFAWLTEAEVELETMGIFSLIGLAYAFQFLWSPLIDKVDIPLLRKLGKRKQWIVPMQVLLGTILVTLSLLDPKSQLGMFSLLAGIGAFASATQDIAINAWRIDVADDVATLDILSTVYQMGYRFSSLVGGALGLIIAARIGWPETYMLMGALLLAAGVIGLFAPNAAIDAEAAAASEGEVRALRKAGELSPEVRGRALAIVGLLWAAAIGVVLAFMIMSMTYAPEDRPNPTQFTLNFGPWIIVATIILPSLIAGWLAAQKKQGKMVLTEDAPVATGGGYAMDHLYRALVLPLVEFVGRMGWSLVLILAVVLTYRICDAIWGTFAYPFYLGELEYTNDEVAFASKFFGVGAIIAGLALGGLMLTAIGRMTTLFIGGLLAALTNLLYADLAIGGHNMQAVSDAVGFTWLISQVPGIGSASLAKLTFTIFFENLAIGIAGAAYIAWLSSIVSKKFSAVQYALLSSLTLLVGTLGRGALGEMIEDQGYFDVFVLTTFIGLAAVVLVAFEWWRQARAGAKSGVVTPDATAHPAE
;
A
#
# COMPACT_ATOMS: atom_id res chain seq x y z
N MET A 1 -14.22 -5.35 -49.46
CA MET A 1 -14.31 -6.14 -48.21
C MET A 1 -12.89 -6.55 -47.82
N ALA A 2 -12.20 -5.75 -47.02
CA ALA A 2 -10.91 -6.13 -46.45
C ALA A 2 -11.18 -6.60 -45.02
N ALA A 3 -11.04 -7.90 -44.78
CA ALA A 3 -11.18 -8.50 -43.46
C ALA A 3 -10.05 -7.95 -42.56
N GLY A 4 -10.43 -7.21 -41.52
CA GLY A 4 -9.50 -6.73 -40.49
C GLY A 4 -8.84 -7.91 -39.80
N ALA A 5 -7.51 -8.00 -39.93
CA ALA A 5 -6.71 -8.99 -39.23
C ALA A 5 -6.87 -8.77 -37.72
N SER A 6 -7.39 -9.79 -37.02
CA SER A 6 -7.39 -9.84 -35.55
C SER A 6 -5.94 -9.71 -35.05
N PRO A 7 -5.64 -8.81 -34.09
CA PRO A 7 -4.28 -8.61 -33.61
C PRO A 7 -3.76 -9.90 -32.97
N GLN A 8 -2.64 -10.40 -33.49
CA GLN A 8 -1.98 -11.61 -33.02
C GLN A 8 -1.61 -11.43 -31.55
N LYS A 9 -2.19 -12.22 -30.63
CA LYS A 9 -1.81 -12.23 -29.20
C LYS A 9 -0.31 -12.42 -29.09
N LYS A 10 0.42 -11.39 -28.68
CA LYS A 10 1.87 -11.47 -28.43
C LYS A 10 2.11 -12.56 -27.38
N SER A 11 3.12 -13.41 -27.60
CA SER A 11 3.55 -14.39 -26.58
C SER A 11 3.83 -13.67 -25.26
N ALA A 12 3.33 -14.21 -24.15
CA ALA A 12 3.44 -13.60 -22.82
C ALA A 12 4.90 -13.27 -22.45
N TRP A 13 5.84 -14.13 -22.84
CA TRP A 13 7.28 -13.91 -22.65
C TRP A 13 7.82 -12.72 -23.44
N LYS A 14 7.33 -12.51 -24.67
CA LYS A 14 7.72 -11.37 -25.51
C LYS A 14 7.13 -10.07 -24.96
N ALA A 15 5.87 -10.10 -24.50
CA ALA A 15 5.23 -8.96 -23.85
C ALA A 15 5.97 -8.57 -22.56
N LEU A 16 6.29 -9.55 -21.72
CA LEU A 16 7.07 -9.35 -20.50
C LEU A 16 8.47 -8.79 -20.80
N GLY A 17 9.19 -9.36 -21.76
CA GLY A 17 10.50 -8.85 -22.17
C GLY A 17 10.45 -7.39 -22.65
N MET A 18 9.47 -7.05 -23.48
CA MET A 18 9.27 -5.66 -23.92
C MET A 18 8.97 -4.72 -22.74
N ALA A 19 8.10 -5.13 -21.82
CA ALA A 19 7.75 -4.35 -20.64
C ALA A 19 8.96 -4.14 -19.70
N LEU A 20 9.76 -5.19 -19.46
CA LEU A 20 10.94 -5.13 -18.60
C LEU A 20 12.06 -4.26 -19.17
N THR A 21 12.21 -4.22 -20.50
CA THR A 21 13.17 -3.34 -21.17
C THR A 21 12.71 -1.87 -21.27
N ASN A 22 11.45 -1.58 -20.94
CA ASN A 22 10.92 -0.22 -20.98
C ASN A 22 11.50 0.61 -19.83
N ARG A 23 11.98 1.83 -20.14
CA ARG A 23 12.50 2.78 -19.14
C ARG A 23 11.55 3.03 -17.97
N LYS A 24 10.24 3.04 -18.20
CA LYS A 24 9.21 3.26 -17.16
C LYS A 24 9.31 2.21 -16.05
N THR A 25 9.58 0.95 -16.43
CA THR A 25 9.73 -0.17 -15.51
C THR A 25 10.99 -0.03 -14.65
N GLY A 26 12.10 0.43 -15.23
CA GLY A 26 13.32 0.74 -14.48
C GLY A 26 13.10 1.82 -13.42
N PHE A 27 12.43 2.93 -13.78
CA PHE A 27 12.08 3.96 -12.79
C PHE A 27 11.13 3.44 -11.71
N MET A 28 10.18 2.58 -12.06
CA MET A 28 9.26 1.98 -11.10
C MET A 28 9.97 1.09 -10.08
N LEU A 29 11.04 0.38 -10.47
CA LEU A 29 11.88 -0.38 -9.54
C LEU A 29 12.58 0.55 -8.55
N VAL A 30 13.16 1.65 -9.04
CA VAL A 30 13.84 2.67 -8.20
C VAL A 30 12.85 3.35 -7.26
N PHE A 31 11.66 3.72 -7.74
CA PHE A 31 10.61 4.30 -6.92
C PHE A 31 10.03 3.31 -5.91
N GLY A 32 9.91 2.03 -6.26
CA GLY A 32 9.58 0.98 -5.31
C GLY A 32 10.61 0.89 -4.18
N PHE A 33 11.89 0.92 -4.53
CA PHE A 33 12.97 0.93 -3.55
C PHE A 33 12.93 2.18 -2.66
N ALA A 34 12.76 3.37 -3.24
CA ALA A 34 12.69 4.63 -2.51
C ALA A 34 11.46 4.74 -1.60
N SER A 35 10.36 4.07 -1.97
CA SER A 35 9.13 3.98 -1.18
C SER A 35 9.28 3.05 0.02
N GLY A 36 9.89 1.86 -0.17
CA GLY A 36 10.01 0.89 0.92
C GLY A 36 11.17 1.14 1.89
N LEU A 37 12.23 1.86 1.49
CA LEU A 37 13.39 2.07 2.36
C LEU A 37 13.03 2.87 3.63
N PRO A 38 12.37 4.04 3.56
CA PRO A 38 12.01 4.78 4.76
C PRO A 38 11.03 4.01 5.65
N PHE A 39 10.13 3.21 5.06
CA PHE A 39 9.23 2.35 5.84
C PHE A 39 10.03 1.33 6.67
N ALA A 40 11.02 0.65 6.06
CA ALA A 40 11.86 -0.33 6.74
C ALA A 40 12.75 0.30 7.82
N LEU A 41 13.21 1.54 7.62
CA LEU A 41 14.00 2.26 8.60
C LEU A 41 13.14 2.76 9.76
N PHE A 42 12.16 3.63 9.49
CA PHE A 42 11.36 4.29 10.53
C PHE A 42 10.50 3.33 11.36
N LEU A 43 10.00 2.24 10.76
CA LEU A 43 9.16 1.25 11.47
C LEU A 43 9.91 -0.05 11.82
N GLY A 44 11.17 -0.18 11.41
CA GLY A 44 11.97 -1.37 11.65
C GLY A 44 13.25 -1.04 12.42
N THR A 45 14.32 -0.73 11.70
CA THR A 45 15.66 -0.63 12.29
C THR A 45 15.89 0.61 13.14
N LEU A 46 15.04 1.63 13.06
CA LEU A 46 15.09 2.77 13.99
C LEU A 46 14.88 2.33 15.44
N PHE A 47 13.95 1.40 15.68
CA PHE A 47 13.71 0.87 17.02
C PHE A 47 14.91 0.07 17.55
N ALA A 48 15.59 -0.67 16.67
CA ALA A 48 16.81 -1.36 17.03
C ALA A 48 17.91 -0.37 17.45
N TRP A 49 18.08 0.72 16.69
CA TRP A 49 19.03 1.78 17.05
C TRP A 49 18.68 2.47 18.37
N LEU A 50 17.41 2.83 18.57
CA LEU A 50 16.95 3.46 19.83
C LEU A 50 17.15 2.53 21.03
N THR A 51 16.92 1.22 20.86
CA THR A 51 17.15 0.22 21.91
C THR A 51 18.64 0.12 22.27
N GLU A 52 19.53 0.07 21.27
CA GLU A 52 20.98 0.03 21.49
C GLU A 52 21.51 1.34 22.12
N ALA A 53 20.90 2.47 21.77
CA ALA A 53 21.20 3.76 22.39
C ALA A 53 20.61 3.91 23.81
N GLU A 54 19.99 2.86 24.36
CA GLU A 54 19.36 2.82 25.68
C GLU A 54 18.28 3.90 25.86
N VAL A 55 17.53 4.20 24.80
CA VAL A 55 16.36 5.06 24.88
C VAL A 55 15.24 4.29 25.55
N GLU A 56 14.56 4.93 26.52
CA GLU A 56 13.48 4.30 27.28
C GLU A 56 12.37 3.76 26.36
N LEU A 57 11.86 2.56 26.67
CA LEU A 57 10.78 1.88 25.93
C LEU A 57 9.56 2.78 25.69
N GLU A 58 9.28 3.61 26.67
CA GLU A 58 8.14 4.55 26.66
C GLU A 58 8.33 5.69 25.66
N THR A 59 9.56 6.19 25.53
CA THR A 59 9.93 7.14 24.49
C THR A 59 9.87 6.48 23.11
N MET A 60 10.31 5.22 22.98
CA MET A 60 10.15 4.45 21.75
C MET A 60 8.68 4.26 21.38
N GLY A 61 7.77 4.15 22.36
CA GLY A 61 6.32 4.14 22.14
C GLY A 61 5.80 5.34 21.35
N ILE A 62 6.38 6.54 21.52
CA ILE A 62 6.03 7.74 20.74
C ILE A 62 6.44 7.58 19.26
N PHE A 63 7.57 6.91 18.97
CA PHE A 63 7.98 6.63 17.60
C PHE A 63 7.03 5.65 16.89
N SER A 64 6.27 4.84 17.61
CA SER A 64 5.24 3.99 16.97
C SER A 64 4.14 4.81 16.28
N LEU A 65 3.91 6.06 16.72
CA LEU A 65 2.92 6.97 16.13
C LEU A 65 3.27 7.39 14.70
N ILE A 66 4.55 7.32 14.35
CA ILE A 66 5.07 7.58 13.01
C ILE A 66 4.39 6.65 11.99
N GLY A 67 4.00 5.44 12.41
CA GLY A 67 3.24 4.48 11.59
C GLY A 67 1.86 4.98 11.17
N LEU A 68 1.22 5.85 11.97
CA LEU A 68 -0.11 6.40 11.66
C LEU A 68 -0.10 7.27 10.40
N ALA A 69 1.03 7.88 10.04
CA ALA A 69 1.17 8.64 8.81
C ALA A 69 0.85 7.77 7.57
N TYR A 70 1.27 6.50 7.57
CA TYR A 70 0.98 5.58 6.48
C TYR A 70 -0.50 5.13 6.47
N ALA A 71 -1.11 4.98 7.66
CA ALA A 71 -2.51 4.56 7.78
C ALA A 71 -3.50 5.66 7.37
N PHE A 72 -3.15 6.93 7.57
CA PHE A 72 -4.03 8.08 7.31
C PHE A 72 -3.62 8.93 6.10
N GLN A 73 -2.70 8.44 5.27
CA GLN A 73 -2.15 9.16 4.11
C GLN A 73 -3.22 9.67 3.12
N PHE A 74 -4.39 9.02 3.08
CA PHE A 74 -5.51 9.46 2.24
C PHE A 74 -6.04 10.85 2.61
N LEU A 75 -5.89 11.32 3.86
CA LEU A 75 -6.42 12.62 4.32
C LEU A 75 -5.80 13.82 3.61
N TRP A 76 -4.53 13.73 3.19
CA TRP A 76 -3.87 14.80 2.43
C TRP A 76 -3.58 14.43 0.98
N SER A 77 -3.89 13.21 0.55
CA SER A 77 -3.81 12.77 -0.85
C SER A 77 -4.46 13.73 -1.88
N PRO A 78 -5.55 14.46 -1.58
CA PRO A 78 -6.12 15.45 -2.50
C PRO A 78 -5.18 16.60 -2.86
N LEU A 79 -4.26 16.95 -1.96
CA LEU A 79 -3.26 18.01 -2.21
C LEU A 79 -2.30 17.58 -3.33
N ILE A 80 -1.83 16.33 -3.30
CA ILE A 80 -0.92 15.78 -4.32
C ILE A 80 -1.58 15.72 -5.71
N ASP A 81 -2.90 15.57 -5.77
CA ASP A 81 -3.64 15.50 -7.03
C ASP A 81 -3.94 16.86 -7.67
N LYS A 82 -4.02 17.93 -6.87
CA LYS A 82 -4.61 19.22 -7.30
C LYS A 82 -3.75 20.46 -7.05
N VAL A 83 -2.77 20.40 -6.16
CA VAL A 83 -1.88 21.53 -5.84
C VAL A 83 -0.60 21.44 -6.65
N ASP A 84 -0.32 22.52 -7.40
CA ASP A 84 0.96 22.73 -8.06
C ASP A 84 1.88 23.54 -7.14
N ILE A 85 3.08 23.03 -6.86
CA ILE A 85 4.06 23.72 -6.03
C ILE A 85 4.75 24.80 -6.88
N PRO A 86 4.72 26.08 -6.47
CA PRO A 86 5.43 27.15 -7.16
C PRO A 86 6.91 26.77 -7.33
N LEU A 87 7.51 27.12 -8.48
CA LEU A 87 8.88 26.77 -8.91
C LEU A 87 9.10 25.31 -9.36
N LEU A 88 8.45 24.34 -8.72
CA LEU A 88 8.64 22.91 -9.03
C LEU A 88 7.66 22.36 -10.07
N ARG A 89 6.62 23.13 -10.42
CA ARG A 89 5.64 22.79 -11.46
C ARG A 89 6.26 22.34 -12.79
N LYS A 90 7.42 22.90 -13.17
CA LYS A 90 8.13 22.54 -14.42
C LYS A 90 8.61 21.08 -14.45
N LEU A 91 8.75 20.43 -13.29
CA LEU A 91 9.13 19.03 -13.22
C LEU A 91 8.01 18.11 -13.74
N GLY A 92 6.75 18.55 -13.72
CA GLY A 92 5.58 17.74 -14.06
C GLY A 92 4.73 17.40 -12.84
N LYS A 93 3.47 17.01 -13.08
CA LYS A 93 2.43 16.97 -12.04
C LYS A 93 2.80 16.09 -10.83
N ARG A 94 3.44 14.95 -11.07
CA ARG A 94 3.81 13.99 -10.02
C ARG A 94 5.23 14.20 -9.50
N LYS A 95 6.17 14.50 -10.39
CA LYS A 95 7.59 14.70 -10.02
C LYS A 95 7.80 15.87 -9.06
N GLN A 96 6.95 16.90 -9.13
CA GLN A 96 6.98 18.01 -8.16
C GLN A 96 6.70 17.57 -6.72
N TRP A 97 6.13 16.38 -6.49
CA TRP A 97 5.93 15.80 -5.16
C TRP A 97 6.95 14.70 -4.85
N ILE A 98 7.25 13.81 -5.82
CA ILE A 98 8.17 12.68 -5.61
C ILE A 98 9.58 13.15 -5.26
N VAL A 99 10.18 13.99 -6.11
CA VAL A 99 11.60 14.34 -5.97
C VAL A 99 11.88 15.18 -4.71
N PRO A 100 11.10 16.23 -4.38
CA PRO A 100 11.33 16.98 -3.16
C PRO A 100 11.15 16.15 -1.89
N MET A 101 10.18 15.24 -1.86
CA MET A 101 10.00 14.34 -0.72
C MET A 101 11.18 13.37 -0.58
N GLN A 102 11.74 12.86 -1.69
CA GLN A 102 12.94 12.02 -1.67
C GLN A 102 14.19 12.79 -1.20
N VAL A 103 14.36 14.04 -1.64
CA VAL A 103 15.45 14.92 -1.18
C VAL A 103 15.29 15.23 0.31
N LEU A 104 14.08 15.57 0.76
CA LEU A 104 13.78 15.81 2.16
C LEU A 104 14.07 14.57 3.01
N LEU A 105 13.59 13.40 2.60
CA LEU A 105 13.84 12.12 3.26
C LEU A 105 15.33 11.78 3.35
N GLY A 106 16.05 11.88 2.23
CA GLY A 106 17.50 11.65 2.21
C GLY A 106 18.24 12.61 3.13
N THR A 107 17.87 13.89 3.13
CA THR A 107 18.43 14.91 4.04
C THR A 107 18.11 14.61 5.49
N ILE A 108 16.88 14.17 5.80
CA ILE A 108 16.47 13.77 7.14
C ILE A 108 17.30 12.59 7.64
N LEU A 109 17.48 11.54 6.84
CA LEU A 109 18.26 10.37 7.25
C LEU A 109 19.74 10.70 7.46
N VAL A 110 20.33 11.53 6.58
CA VAL A 110 21.68 12.05 6.80
C VAL A 110 21.74 12.91 8.05
N THR A 111 20.75 13.77 8.31
CA THR A 111 20.72 14.59 9.53
C THR A 111 20.59 13.72 10.78
N LEU A 112 19.70 12.72 10.77
CA LEU A 112 19.54 11.76 11.87
C LEU A 112 20.85 11.04 12.18
N SER A 113 21.65 10.69 11.16
CA SER A 113 22.97 10.09 11.38
C SER A 113 23.95 10.97 12.17
N LEU A 114 23.75 12.29 12.16
CA LEU A 114 24.62 13.23 12.88
C LEU A 114 24.10 13.54 14.29
N LEU A 115 22.90 13.08 14.62
CA LEU A 115 22.27 13.32 15.92
C LEU A 115 22.51 12.13 16.85
N ASP A 116 22.73 12.44 18.12
CA ASP A 116 22.70 11.45 19.19
C ASP A 116 21.24 11.31 19.69
N PRO A 117 20.62 10.12 19.54
CA PRO A 117 19.23 9.90 19.94
C PRO A 117 19.00 10.05 21.46
N LYS A 118 20.04 9.94 22.30
CA LYS A 118 19.91 10.07 23.76
C LYS A 118 19.91 11.53 24.20
N SER A 119 20.85 12.34 23.71
CA SER A 119 20.95 13.76 24.09
C SER A 119 19.99 14.68 23.33
N GLN A 120 19.63 14.35 22.08
CA GLN A 120 18.85 15.22 21.19
C GLN A 120 17.51 14.60 20.77
N LEU A 121 16.92 13.82 21.67
CA LEU A 121 15.70 13.06 21.43
C LEU A 121 14.56 13.86 20.79
N GLY A 122 14.32 15.10 21.23
CA GLY A 122 13.24 15.94 20.69
C GLY A 122 13.39 16.23 19.19
N MET A 123 14.59 16.61 18.74
CA MET A 123 14.87 16.86 17.33
C MET A 123 14.88 15.55 16.53
N PHE A 124 15.43 14.48 17.11
CA PHE A 124 15.45 13.16 16.51
C PHE A 124 14.02 12.65 16.22
N SER A 125 13.12 12.73 17.21
CA SER A 125 11.70 12.40 17.08
C SER A 125 10.97 13.26 16.06
N LEU A 126 11.21 14.58 16.08
CA LEU A 126 10.60 15.51 15.12
C LEU A 126 11.00 15.17 13.68
N LEU A 127 12.28 14.94 13.42
CA LEU A 127 12.79 14.56 12.11
C LEU A 127 12.25 13.21 11.65
N ALA A 128 12.15 12.21 12.54
CA ALA A 128 11.56 10.92 12.20
C ALA A 128 10.07 11.04 11.86
N GLY A 129 9.31 11.86 12.60
CA GLY A 129 7.89 12.15 12.31
C GLY A 129 7.69 12.87 10.97
N ILE A 130 8.46 13.94 10.72
CA ILE A 130 8.45 14.64 9.42
C ILE A 130 8.87 13.67 8.30
N GLY A 131 9.87 12.82 8.57
CA GLY A 131 10.35 11.80 7.66
C GLY A 131 9.25 10.83 7.24
N ALA A 132 8.47 10.27 8.17
CA ALA A 132 7.38 9.39 7.78
C ALA A 132 6.23 10.09 7.07
N PHE A 133 5.93 11.34 7.41
CA PHE A 133 4.96 12.13 6.65
C PHE A 133 5.44 12.36 5.21
N ALA A 134 6.73 12.68 5.02
CA ALA A 134 7.34 12.80 3.70
C ALA A 134 7.34 11.47 2.93
N SER A 135 7.60 10.36 3.64
CA SER A 135 7.54 8.99 3.11
C SER A 135 6.13 8.63 2.61
N ALA A 136 5.11 8.80 3.44
CA ALA A 136 3.73 8.57 3.04
C ALA A 136 3.32 9.49 1.87
N THR A 137 3.82 10.73 1.84
CA THR A 137 3.55 11.67 0.73
C THR A 137 4.19 11.25 -0.59
N GLN A 138 5.45 10.79 -0.59
CA GLN A 138 6.06 10.24 -1.82
C GLN A 138 5.33 8.98 -2.27
N ASP A 139 4.86 8.13 -1.36
CA ASP A 139 4.17 6.89 -1.69
C ASP A 139 2.88 7.18 -2.46
N ILE A 140 2.09 8.15 -2.01
CA ILE A 140 0.90 8.61 -2.74
C ILE A 140 1.28 9.06 -4.16
N ALA A 141 2.33 9.88 -4.28
CA ALA A 141 2.74 10.44 -5.55
C ALA A 141 3.30 9.38 -6.53
N ILE A 142 4.07 8.41 -6.03
CA ILE A 142 4.63 7.28 -6.79
C ILE A 142 3.51 6.35 -7.26
N ASN A 143 2.55 6.01 -6.39
CA ASN A 143 1.42 5.16 -6.75
C ASN A 143 0.52 5.83 -7.80
N ALA A 144 0.29 7.15 -7.68
CA ALA A 144 -0.42 7.91 -8.70
C ALA A 144 0.36 7.97 -10.03
N TRP A 145 1.68 8.20 -9.98
CA TRP A 145 2.54 8.20 -11.16
C TRP A 145 2.49 6.88 -11.92
N ARG A 146 2.51 5.75 -11.20
CA ARG A 146 2.36 4.40 -11.78
C ARG A 146 1.09 4.28 -12.61
N ILE A 147 -0.05 4.73 -12.07
CA ILE A 147 -1.36 4.64 -12.72
C ILE A 147 -1.42 5.58 -13.94
N ASP A 148 -0.82 6.77 -13.82
CA ASP A 148 -0.87 7.81 -14.85
C ASP A 148 0.05 7.47 -16.05
N VAL A 149 1.18 6.79 -15.81
CA VAL A 149 2.20 6.48 -16.83
C VAL A 149 1.99 5.12 -17.53
N ALA A 150 1.13 4.26 -16.98
CA ALA A 150 0.83 2.94 -17.52
C ALA A 150 0.28 3.00 -18.96
N ASP A 151 0.81 2.13 -19.82
CA ASP A 151 0.43 1.99 -21.23
C ASP A 151 0.47 0.51 -21.69
N ASP A 152 0.16 0.26 -22.96
CA ASP A 152 0.07 -1.08 -23.53
C ASP A 152 1.38 -1.89 -23.50
N VAL A 153 2.53 -1.24 -23.31
CA VAL A 153 3.85 -1.89 -23.21
C VAL A 153 4.25 -2.06 -21.76
N ALA A 154 4.25 -0.97 -20.99
CA ALA A 154 4.47 -0.95 -19.55
C ALA A 154 3.10 -0.93 -18.85
N THR A 155 2.45 -2.10 -18.87
CA THR A 155 1.10 -2.26 -18.34
C THR A 155 1.05 -1.96 -16.84
N LEU A 156 -0.12 -1.56 -16.37
CA LEU A 156 -0.33 -1.28 -14.95
C LEU A 156 0.04 -2.48 -14.07
N ASP A 157 -0.22 -3.69 -14.54
CA ASP A 157 0.03 -4.95 -13.83
C ASP A 157 1.53 -5.18 -13.62
N ILE A 158 2.35 -4.96 -14.67
CA ILE A 158 3.79 -5.12 -14.62
C ILE A 158 4.42 -4.03 -13.76
N LEU A 159 4.01 -2.77 -13.94
CA LEU A 159 4.51 -1.67 -13.10
C LEU A 159 4.15 -1.89 -11.61
N SER A 160 2.97 -2.41 -11.31
CA SER A 160 2.54 -2.72 -9.94
C SER A 160 3.37 -3.83 -9.30
N THR A 161 3.74 -4.83 -10.10
CA THR A 161 4.60 -5.93 -9.66
C THR A 161 6.02 -5.44 -9.40
N VAL A 162 6.60 -4.69 -10.35
CA VAL A 162 7.98 -4.19 -10.25
C VAL A 162 8.14 -3.18 -9.11
N TYR A 163 7.13 -2.33 -8.88
CA TYR A 163 7.07 -1.48 -7.69
C TYR A 163 7.22 -2.28 -6.40
N GLN A 164 6.44 -3.35 -6.26
CA GLN A 164 6.50 -4.21 -5.07
C GLN A 164 7.85 -4.93 -4.94
N MET A 165 8.46 -5.33 -6.05
CA MET A 165 9.80 -5.94 -6.01
C MET A 165 10.83 -4.94 -5.48
N GLY A 166 10.81 -3.70 -5.97
CA GLY A 166 11.66 -2.62 -5.45
C GLY A 166 11.43 -2.37 -3.97
N TYR A 167 10.16 -2.33 -3.55
CA TYR A 167 9.77 -2.17 -2.15
C TYR A 167 10.32 -3.30 -1.27
N ARG A 168 10.14 -4.56 -1.66
CA ARG A 168 10.65 -5.71 -0.90
C ARG A 168 12.18 -5.77 -0.87
N PHE A 169 12.83 -5.39 -1.97
CA PHE A 169 14.28 -5.26 -2.01
C PHE A 169 14.78 -4.21 -1.01
N SER A 170 14.11 -3.06 -0.91
CA SER A 170 14.45 -2.05 0.09
C SER A 170 14.19 -2.52 1.53
N SER A 171 13.16 -3.33 1.77
CA SER A 171 12.93 -3.92 3.09
C SER A 171 14.06 -4.87 3.51
N LEU A 172 14.69 -5.57 2.57
CA LEU A 172 15.89 -6.37 2.84
C LEU A 172 17.09 -5.47 3.19
N VAL A 173 17.31 -4.43 2.39
CA VAL A 173 18.42 -3.48 2.54
C VAL A 173 18.31 -2.68 3.84
N GLY A 174 17.16 -2.10 4.14
CA GLY A 174 16.90 -1.33 5.35
C GLY A 174 16.60 -2.17 6.60
N GLY A 175 16.30 -3.46 6.42
CA GLY A 175 16.01 -4.41 7.49
C GLY A 175 17.22 -5.27 7.86
N ALA A 176 17.26 -6.52 7.40
CA ALA A 176 18.28 -7.50 7.79
C ALA A 176 19.70 -7.08 7.38
N LEU A 177 19.89 -6.60 6.14
CA LEU A 177 21.20 -6.08 5.73
C LEU A 177 21.54 -4.79 6.49
N GLY A 178 20.55 -3.96 6.81
CA GLY A 178 20.72 -2.77 7.64
C GLY A 178 21.30 -3.09 9.01
N LEU A 179 20.77 -4.12 9.68
CA LEU A 179 21.29 -4.62 10.97
C LEU A 179 22.73 -5.14 10.84
N ILE A 180 23.03 -5.89 9.79
CA ILE A 180 24.39 -6.43 9.55
C ILE A 180 25.39 -5.31 9.27
N ILE A 181 24.99 -4.29 8.50
CA ILE A 181 25.83 -3.13 8.21
C ILE A 181 26.04 -2.34 9.50
N ALA A 182 24.98 -2.05 10.27
CA ALA A 182 25.05 -1.32 11.53
C ALA A 182 25.99 -2.00 12.54
N ALA A 183 25.94 -3.33 12.66
CA ALA A 183 26.84 -4.07 13.53
C ALA A 183 28.33 -3.97 13.14
N ARG A 184 28.65 -3.57 11.90
CA ARG A 184 30.03 -3.48 11.39
C ARG A 184 30.57 -2.07 11.33
N ILE A 185 29.73 -1.10 10.95
CA ILE A 185 30.16 0.28 10.71
C ILE A 185 29.45 1.30 11.61
N GLY A 186 28.51 0.89 12.44
CA GLY A 186 27.71 1.78 13.30
C GLY A 186 26.38 2.21 12.67
N TRP A 187 25.45 2.59 13.53
CA TRP A 187 24.14 3.13 13.14
C TRP A 187 24.21 4.46 12.39
N PRO A 188 25.01 5.46 12.83
CA PRO A 188 25.19 6.71 12.09
C PRO A 188 25.57 6.48 10.62
N GLU A 189 26.65 5.75 10.37
CA GLU A 189 27.17 5.46 9.04
C GLU A 189 26.16 4.68 8.19
N THR A 190 25.40 3.78 8.82
CA THR A 190 24.31 3.04 8.15
C THR A 190 23.20 3.99 7.70
N TYR A 191 22.70 4.87 8.57
CA TYR A 191 21.65 5.84 8.23
C TYR A 191 22.13 6.86 7.19
N MET A 192 23.40 7.27 7.26
CA MET A 192 24.02 8.14 6.26
C MET A 192 24.07 7.47 4.89
N LEU A 193 24.47 6.20 4.82
CA LEU A 193 24.44 5.41 3.59
C LEU A 193 23.02 5.30 3.01
N MET A 194 22.03 4.99 3.84
CA MET A 194 20.63 4.88 3.40
C MET A 194 20.06 6.22 2.92
N GLY A 195 20.42 7.32 3.59
CA GLY A 195 20.11 8.68 3.15
C GLY A 195 20.72 9.00 1.79
N ALA A 196 21.99 8.66 1.56
CA ALA A 196 22.66 8.83 0.27
C ALA A 196 22.00 8.02 -0.86
N LEU A 197 21.58 6.78 -0.60
CA LEU A 197 20.84 5.96 -1.56
C LEU A 197 19.49 6.60 -1.95
N LEU A 198 18.78 7.20 -1.00
CA LEU A 198 17.53 7.91 -1.27
C LEU A 198 17.75 9.22 -2.05
N LEU A 199 18.82 9.96 -1.74
CA LEU A 199 19.20 11.13 -2.54
C LEU A 199 19.52 10.75 -3.98
N ALA A 200 20.26 9.65 -4.19
CA ALA A 200 20.55 9.12 -5.52
C ALA A 200 19.25 8.71 -6.25
N ALA A 201 18.31 8.04 -5.57
CA ALA A 201 17.00 7.73 -6.13
C ALA A 201 16.22 9.00 -6.53
N GLY A 202 16.31 10.08 -5.73
CA GLY A 202 15.76 11.40 -6.05
C GLY A 202 16.33 12.01 -7.32
N VAL A 203 17.66 11.94 -7.48
CA VAL A 203 18.35 12.40 -8.70
C VAL A 203 17.91 11.59 -9.92
N ILE A 204 17.84 10.26 -9.79
CA ILE A 204 17.33 9.39 -10.86
C ILE A 204 15.87 9.74 -11.18
N GLY A 205 15.06 10.02 -10.17
CA GLY A 205 13.64 10.38 -10.29
C GLY A 205 13.39 11.62 -11.14
N LEU A 206 14.33 12.57 -11.22
CA LEU A 206 14.22 13.74 -12.11
C LEU A 206 14.06 13.35 -13.59
N PHE A 207 14.69 12.24 -13.99
CA PHE A 207 14.68 11.74 -15.37
C PHE A 207 13.47 10.84 -15.68
N ALA A 208 12.62 10.56 -14.68
CA ALA A 208 11.42 9.76 -14.90
C ALA A 208 10.50 10.43 -15.93
N PRO A 209 9.89 9.65 -16.84
CA PRO A 209 8.99 10.20 -17.84
C PRO A 209 7.75 10.80 -17.18
N ASN A 210 7.38 11.96 -17.70
CA ASN A 210 6.12 12.62 -17.41
C ASN A 210 4.99 11.89 -18.14
N ALA A 211 3.78 11.92 -17.57
CA ALA A 211 2.62 11.41 -18.29
C ALA A 211 2.40 12.31 -19.52
N ALA A 212 1.89 11.75 -20.62
CA ALA A 212 1.69 12.50 -21.88
C ALA A 212 0.79 13.76 -21.73
N ILE A 213 0.15 13.90 -20.56
CA ILE A 213 -0.79 14.97 -20.20
C ILE A 213 -0.06 16.19 -19.55
N ASP A 214 1.27 16.21 -19.42
CA ASP A 214 1.95 17.23 -18.60
C ASP A 214 2.08 18.64 -19.24
N ALA A 215 1.74 18.84 -20.52
CA ALA A 215 1.66 20.19 -21.13
C ALA A 215 0.23 20.77 -21.17
N GLU A 216 -0.80 19.93 -21.25
CA GLU A 216 -2.22 20.32 -21.27
C GLU A 216 -2.87 20.36 -19.86
N ALA A 217 -2.21 19.79 -18.84
CA ALA A 217 -2.72 19.66 -17.47
C ALA A 217 -3.08 20.98 -16.76
N ALA A 218 -2.38 22.07 -17.06
CA ALA A 218 -2.63 23.39 -16.50
C ALA A 218 -3.98 23.96 -16.96
N ALA A 219 -4.20 23.96 -18.29
CA ALA A 219 -5.45 24.39 -18.92
C ALA A 219 -6.60 23.40 -18.64
N ALA A 220 -6.29 22.11 -18.55
CA ALA A 220 -7.24 21.07 -18.19
C ALA A 220 -7.75 21.21 -16.74
N SER A 221 -6.92 21.68 -15.80
CA SER A 221 -7.35 21.90 -14.41
C SER A 221 -8.40 23.01 -14.30
N GLU A 222 -8.21 24.13 -14.99
CA GLU A 222 -9.22 25.19 -15.07
C GLU A 222 -10.46 24.74 -15.85
N GLY A 223 -10.27 24.05 -16.97
CA GLY A 223 -11.37 23.48 -17.77
C GLY A 223 -12.22 22.50 -16.98
N GLU A 224 -11.62 21.69 -16.10
CA GLU A 224 -12.33 20.76 -15.23
C GLU A 224 -13.12 21.45 -14.10
N VAL A 225 -12.59 22.54 -13.53
CA VAL A 225 -13.35 23.33 -12.54
C VAL A 225 -14.53 24.01 -13.23
N ARG A 226 -14.32 24.56 -14.43
CA ARG A 226 -15.40 25.13 -15.25
C ARG A 226 -16.42 24.07 -15.66
N ALA A 227 -16.00 22.82 -15.87
CA ALA A 227 -16.92 21.72 -16.20
C ALA A 227 -17.97 21.49 -15.11
N LEU A 228 -17.68 21.79 -13.83
CA LEU A 228 -18.63 21.67 -12.71
C LEU A 228 -19.80 22.67 -12.76
N ARG A 229 -19.72 23.66 -13.65
CA ARG A 229 -20.74 24.71 -13.84
C ARG A 229 -21.59 24.47 -15.08
N LYS A 230 -21.42 23.34 -15.78
CA LYS A 230 -22.23 23.00 -16.96
C LYS A 230 -23.61 22.48 -16.58
N ALA A 231 -24.58 22.64 -17.48
CA ALA A 231 -25.89 22.01 -17.37
C ALA A 231 -25.76 20.49 -17.14
N GLY A 232 -26.56 19.96 -16.21
CA GLY A 232 -26.51 18.57 -15.78
C GLY A 232 -25.51 18.28 -14.64
N GLU A 233 -24.68 19.24 -14.23
CA GLU A 233 -23.86 19.12 -13.01
C GLU A 233 -24.61 19.53 -11.75
N LEU A 234 -24.19 19.00 -10.60
CA LEU A 234 -24.81 19.31 -9.31
C LEU A 234 -24.74 20.80 -8.99
N SER A 235 -25.83 21.34 -8.44
CA SER A 235 -25.89 22.76 -8.09
C SER A 235 -24.81 23.14 -7.07
N PRO A 236 -24.26 24.37 -7.14
CA PRO A 236 -23.21 24.82 -6.23
C PRO A 236 -23.60 24.73 -4.75
N GLU A 237 -24.87 24.96 -4.42
CA GLU A 237 -25.37 24.86 -3.04
C GLU A 237 -25.29 23.43 -2.50
N VAL A 238 -25.69 22.44 -3.30
CA VAL A 238 -25.63 21.03 -2.91
C VAL A 238 -24.18 20.58 -2.76
N ARG A 239 -23.31 20.99 -3.70
CA ARG A 239 -21.86 20.73 -3.61
C ARG A 239 -21.25 21.38 -2.37
N GLY A 240 -21.65 22.61 -2.05
CA GLY A 240 -21.21 23.33 -0.86
C GLY A 240 -21.62 22.65 0.44
N ARG A 241 -22.88 22.20 0.55
CA ARG A 241 -23.37 21.44 1.72
C ARG A 241 -22.63 20.13 1.89
N ALA A 242 -22.45 19.37 0.81
CA ALA A 242 -21.69 18.12 0.86
C ALA A 242 -20.23 18.35 1.28
N LEU A 243 -19.58 19.37 0.70
CA LEU A 243 -18.22 19.77 1.08
C LEU A 243 -18.14 20.17 2.56
N ALA A 244 -19.11 20.93 3.07
CA ALA A 244 -19.13 21.33 4.47
C ALA A 244 -19.26 20.12 5.41
N ILE A 245 -20.18 19.18 5.11
CA ILE A 245 -20.36 17.97 5.92
C ILE A 245 -19.09 17.10 5.89
N VAL A 246 -18.55 16.81 4.70
CA VAL A 246 -17.33 16.00 4.55
C VAL A 246 -16.13 16.69 5.23
N GLY A 247 -16.00 18.01 5.04
CA GLY A 247 -14.95 18.81 5.67
C GLY A 247 -15.02 18.79 7.19
N LEU A 248 -16.23 18.86 7.78
CA LEU A 248 -16.43 18.75 9.23
C LEU A 248 -16.04 17.36 9.75
N LEU A 249 -16.44 16.29 9.06
CA LEU A 249 -16.09 14.92 9.45
C LEU A 249 -14.58 14.69 9.41
N TRP A 250 -13.90 15.18 8.36
CA TRP A 250 -12.46 15.09 8.23
C TRP A 250 -11.74 15.95 9.26
N ALA A 251 -12.21 17.18 9.51
CA ALA A 251 -11.66 18.04 10.55
C ALA A 251 -11.78 17.41 11.95
N ALA A 252 -12.91 16.75 12.25
CA ALA A 252 -13.10 16.02 13.50
C ALA A 252 -12.11 14.84 13.61
N ALA A 253 -11.97 14.04 12.55
CA ALA A 253 -11.03 12.91 12.54
C ALA A 253 -9.56 13.37 12.68
N ILE A 254 -9.16 14.41 11.95
CA ILE A 254 -7.83 15.03 12.08
C ILE A 254 -7.65 15.57 13.50
N GLY A 255 -8.67 16.22 14.06
CA GLY A 255 -8.66 16.71 15.44
C GLY A 255 -8.42 15.60 16.47
N VAL A 256 -9.09 14.45 16.31
CA VAL A 256 -8.89 13.27 17.19
C VAL A 256 -7.46 12.74 17.09
N VAL A 257 -6.92 12.59 15.87
CA VAL A 257 -5.54 12.12 15.65
C VAL A 257 -4.52 13.12 16.21
N LEU A 258 -4.69 14.41 15.95
CA LEU A 258 -3.81 15.46 16.44
C LEU A 258 -3.87 15.58 17.97
N ALA A 259 -5.06 15.52 18.56
CA ALA A 259 -5.21 15.52 20.01
C ALA A 259 -4.46 14.34 20.63
N PHE A 260 -4.60 13.14 20.06
CA PHE A 260 -3.87 11.96 20.49
C PHE A 260 -2.35 12.15 20.35
N MET A 261 -1.86 12.62 19.20
CA MET A 261 -0.43 12.90 19.01
C MET A 261 0.11 13.94 20.00
N ILE A 262 -0.64 15.02 20.25
CA ILE A 262 -0.25 16.07 21.22
C ILE A 262 -0.23 15.48 22.64
N MET A 263 -1.23 14.71 23.04
CA MET A 263 -1.26 14.06 24.36
C MET A 263 -0.07 13.11 24.51
N SER A 264 0.23 12.28 23.51
CA SER A 264 1.37 11.37 23.53
C SER A 264 2.73 12.08 23.62
N MET A 265 2.84 13.32 23.14
CA MET A 265 4.08 14.10 23.22
C MET A 265 4.18 14.99 24.46
N THR A 266 3.06 15.47 24.99
CA THR A 266 3.06 16.49 26.06
C THR A 266 2.79 15.92 27.45
N TYR A 267 2.14 14.76 27.56
CA TYR A 267 1.82 14.19 28.87
C TYR A 267 3.03 13.53 29.51
N ALA A 268 2.99 13.48 30.85
CA ALA A 268 3.91 12.69 31.64
C ALA A 268 3.85 11.23 31.15
N PRO A 269 5.00 10.54 31.10
CA PRO A 269 5.08 9.22 30.47
C PRO A 269 3.96 8.27 30.91
N GLU A 270 3.74 8.14 32.22
CA GLU A 270 2.72 7.30 32.86
C GLU A 270 1.27 7.60 32.44
N ASP A 271 0.99 8.83 32.00
CA ASP A 271 -0.36 9.30 31.60
C ASP A 271 -0.56 9.29 30.08
N ARG A 272 0.45 8.89 29.29
CA ARG A 272 0.36 8.93 27.83
C ARG A 272 -0.66 7.92 27.30
N PRO A 273 -1.50 8.32 26.33
CA PRO A 273 -2.49 7.40 25.77
C PRO A 273 -1.81 6.29 24.95
N ASN A 274 -2.26 5.05 25.15
CA ASN A 274 -1.70 3.89 24.48
C ASN A 274 -2.09 3.86 22.98
N PRO A 275 -1.12 3.77 22.03
CA PRO A 275 -1.40 3.78 20.59
C PRO A 275 -2.26 2.62 20.08
N THR A 276 -2.08 1.42 20.65
CA THR A 276 -2.88 0.24 20.30
C THR A 276 -4.33 0.44 20.72
N GLN A 277 -4.55 0.92 21.95
CA GLN A 277 -5.90 1.24 22.45
C GLN A 277 -6.57 2.36 21.66
N PHE A 278 -5.81 3.41 21.31
CA PHE A 278 -6.30 4.48 20.44
C PHE A 278 -6.77 3.93 19.09
N THR A 279 -5.96 3.07 18.47
CA THR A 279 -6.29 2.47 17.17
C THR A 279 -7.53 1.58 17.24
N LEU A 280 -7.67 0.77 18.31
CA LEU A 280 -8.85 -0.08 18.50
C LEU A 280 -10.13 0.73 18.74
N ASN A 281 -10.06 1.78 19.57
CA ASN A 281 -11.23 2.53 19.99
C ASN A 281 -11.63 3.62 18.97
N PHE A 282 -10.68 4.40 18.47
CA PHE A 282 -10.93 5.53 17.58
C PHE A 282 -10.73 5.19 16.10
N GLY A 283 -9.93 4.18 15.76
CA GLY A 283 -9.69 3.76 14.37
C GLY A 283 -11.00 3.49 13.60
N PRO A 284 -11.93 2.67 14.11
CA PRO A 284 -13.21 2.42 13.46
C PRO A 284 -14.02 3.71 13.22
N TRP A 285 -14.06 4.62 14.20
CA TRP A 285 -14.79 5.88 14.07
C TRP A 285 -14.15 6.84 13.07
N ILE A 286 -12.81 6.88 13.02
CA ILE A 286 -12.07 7.64 12.01
C ILE A 286 -12.44 7.12 10.62
N ILE A 287 -12.46 5.79 10.40
CA ILE A 287 -12.88 5.19 9.12
C ILE A 287 -14.32 5.56 8.79
N VAL A 288 -15.24 5.48 9.76
CA VAL A 288 -16.65 5.84 9.56
C VAL A 288 -16.76 7.31 9.12
N ALA A 289 -16.11 8.22 9.83
CA ALA A 289 -16.17 9.66 9.56
C ALA A 289 -15.49 10.04 8.24
N THR A 290 -14.40 9.39 7.88
CA THR A 290 -13.56 9.82 6.76
C THR A 290 -13.81 9.07 5.45
N ILE A 291 -14.38 7.87 5.53
CA ILE A 291 -14.57 6.97 4.38
C ILE A 291 -16.03 6.60 4.22
N ILE A 292 -16.66 5.99 5.23
CA ILE A 292 -18.01 5.42 5.10
C ILE A 292 -19.06 6.53 4.89
N LEU A 293 -19.12 7.52 5.78
CA LEU A 293 -20.06 8.63 5.67
C LEU A 293 -19.82 9.46 4.39
N PRO A 294 -18.58 9.86 4.03
CA PRO A 294 -18.31 10.51 2.76
C PRO A 294 -18.69 9.67 1.54
N SER A 295 -18.53 8.34 1.59
CA SER A 295 -18.96 7.44 0.51
C SER A 295 -20.48 7.36 0.40
N LEU A 296 -21.23 7.39 1.50
CA LEU A 296 -22.69 7.45 1.49
C LEU A 296 -23.19 8.78 0.92
N ILE A 297 -22.58 9.89 1.33
CA ILE A 297 -22.86 11.24 0.77
C ILE A 297 -22.56 11.23 -0.73
N ALA A 298 -21.41 10.68 -1.12
CA ALA A 298 -21.00 10.57 -2.51
C ALA A 298 -21.97 9.72 -3.34
N GLY A 299 -22.44 8.59 -2.81
CA GLY A 299 -23.44 7.75 -3.45
C GLY A 299 -24.79 8.45 -3.62
N TRP A 300 -25.22 9.20 -2.60
CA TRP A 300 -26.42 10.03 -2.68
C TRP A 300 -26.26 11.11 -3.77
N LEU A 301 -25.14 11.85 -3.79
CA LEU A 301 -24.85 12.85 -4.82
C LEU A 301 -24.85 12.26 -6.23
N ALA A 302 -24.21 11.10 -6.42
CA ALA A 302 -24.20 10.39 -7.70
C ALA A 302 -25.61 9.98 -8.14
N ALA A 303 -26.45 9.53 -7.21
CA ALA A 303 -27.85 9.18 -7.48
C ALA A 303 -28.68 10.41 -7.87
N GLN A 304 -28.50 11.55 -7.19
CA GLN A 304 -29.20 12.80 -7.52
C GLN A 304 -28.81 13.31 -8.91
N LYS A 305 -27.51 13.32 -9.22
CA LYS A 305 -27.00 13.67 -10.55
C LYS A 305 -27.58 12.77 -11.64
N LYS A 306 -27.59 11.45 -11.42
CA LYS A 306 -28.15 10.47 -12.37
C LYS A 306 -29.65 10.63 -12.59
N GLN A 307 -30.39 11.04 -11.55
CA GLN A 307 -31.82 11.30 -11.62
C GLN A 307 -32.15 12.70 -12.20
N GLY A 308 -31.15 13.51 -12.52
CA GLY A 308 -31.35 14.90 -12.97
C GLY A 308 -31.98 15.79 -11.89
N LYS A 309 -31.85 15.41 -10.61
CA LYS A 309 -32.40 16.16 -9.47
C LYS A 309 -31.30 17.02 -8.86
N MET A 310 -31.63 18.27 -8.54
CA MET A 310 -30.68 19.26 -7.99
C MET A 310 -29.45 19.50 -8.88
N VAL A 311 -29.62 19.33 -10.18
CA VAL A 311 -28.62 19.68 -11.20
C VAL A 311 -28.92 21.07 -11.77
N LEU A 312 -27.89 21.70 -12.32
CA LEU A 312 -28.02 22.92 -13.09
C LEU A 312 -28.83 22.65 -14.37
N THR A 313 -29.86 23.44 -14.62
CA THR A 313 -30.67 23.37 -15.85
C THR A 313 -29.96 24.03 -17.03
N GLU A 314 -29.15 25.05 -16.75
CA GLU A 314 -28.36 25.81 -17.71
C GLU A 314 -26.94 26.01 -17.18
N ASP A 315 -26.00 26.37 -18.07
CA ASP A 315 -24.63 26.65 -17.69
C ASP A 315 -24.58 27.84 -16.71
N ALA A 316 -23.98 27.61 -15.54
CA ALA A 316 -23.78 28.62 -14.53
C ALA A 316 -22.55 29.50 -14.87
N PRO A 317 -22.52 30.77 -14.43
CA PRO A 317 -21.39 31.65 -14.68
C PRO A 317 -20.11 31.09 -14.04
N VAL A 318 -18.97 31.45 -14.65
CA VAL A 318 -17.64 31.07 -14.15
C VAL A 318 -17.48 31.59 -12.73
N ALA A 319 -17.18 30.69 -11.79
CA ALA A 319 -17.02 31.04 -10.40
C ALA A 319 -15.76 31.89 -10.19
N THR A 320 -15.87 32.95 -9.38
CA THR A 320 -14.77 33.80 -8.94
C THR A 320 -14.71 33.84 -7.41
N GLY A 321 -13.54 34.20 -6.86
CA GLY A 321 -13.35 34.33 -5.40
C GLY A 321 -13.73 33.07 -4.61
N GLY A 322 -14.61 33.23 -3.61
CA GLY A 322 -15.04 32.13 -2.74
C GLY A 322 -15.74 30.99 -3.47
N GLY A 323 -16.52 31.29 -4.52
CA GLY A 323 -17.17 30.25 -5.33
C GLY A 323 -16.18 29.36 -6.08
N TYR A 324 -15.09 29.95 -6.57
CA TYR A 324 -13.99 29.20 -7.20
C TYR A 324 -13.27 28.31 -6.19
N ALA A 325 -12.98 28.84 -5.00
CA ALA A 325 -12.36 28.07 -3.92
C ALA A 325 -13.22 26.87 -3.50
N MET A 326 -14.53 27.06 -3.35
CA MET A 326 -15.46 25.96 -3.04
C MET A 326 -15.52 24.90 -4.14
N ASP A 327 -15.58 25.30 -5.41
CA ASP A 327 -15.56 24.36 -6.53
C ASP A 327 -14.27 23.55 -6.58
N HIS A 328 -13.13 24.20 -6.30
CA HIS A 328 -11.83 23.57 -6.24
C HIS A 328 -11.73 22.56 -5.09
N LEU A 329 -12.18 22.94 -3.89
CA LEU A 329 -12.21 22.06 -2.71
C LEU A 329 -13.15 20.86 -2.93
N TYR A 330 -14.34 21.09 -3.49
CA TYR A 330 -15.26 20.01 -3.85
C TYR A 330 -14.62 19.03 -4.86
N ARG A 331 -13.93 19.56 -5.88
CA ARG A 331 -13.20 18.77 -6.89
C ARG A 331 -12.08 17.94 -6.27
N ALA A 332 -11.44 18.45 -5.22
CA ALA A 332 -10.33 17.78 -4.54
C ALA A 332 -10.83 16.70 -3.55
N LEU A 333 -11.82 17.02 -2.72
CA LEU A 333 -12.20 16.18 -1.58
C LEU A 333 -13.38 15.25 -1.86
N VAL A 334 -14.44 15.76 -2.49
CA VAL A 334 -15.73 15.04 -2.58
C VAL A 334 -15.90 14.37 -3.95
N LEU A 335 -15.52 15.05 -5.03
CA LEU A 335 -15.67 14.54 -6.39
C LEU A 335 -14.96 13.20 -6.65
N PRO A 336 -13.75 12.91 -6.12
CA PRO A 336 -13.12 11.61 -6.28
C PRO A 336 -13.98 10.45 -5.75
N LEU A 337 -14.64 10.68 -4.60
CA LEU A 337 -15.54 9.71 -3.98
C LEU A 337 -16.83 9.57 -4.79
N VAL A 338 -17.41 10.69 -5.26
CA VAL A 338 -18.61 10.68 -6.11
C VAL A 338 -18.36 9.92 -7.41
N GLU A 339 -17.20 10.14 -8.04
CA GLU A 339 -16.79 9.38 -9.24
C GLU A 339 -16.68 7.89 -8.93
N PHE A 340 -15.97 7.53 -7.86
CA PHE A 340 -15.73 6.14 -7.51
C PHE A 340 -17.02 5.39 -7.17
N VAL A 341 -17.80 5.92 -6.22
CA VAL A 341 -19.06 5.32 -5.77
C VAL A 341 -20.09 5.30 -6.90
N GLY A 342 -20.16 6.38 -7.69
CA GLY A 342 -21.07 6.46 -8.84
C GLY A 342 -20.72 5.46 -9.94
N ARG A 343 -19.43 5.24 -10.21
CA ARG A 343 -18.93 4.28 -11.21
C ARG A 343 -19.14 2.84 -10.79
N MET A 344 -18.92 2.52 -9.51
CA MET A 344 -19.09 1.16 -8.99
C MET A 344 -20.56 0.82 -8.66
N GLY A 345 -21.36 1.79 -8.23
CA GLY A 345 -22.71 1.55 -7.74
C GLY A 345 -22.73 0.50 -6.61
N TRP A 346 -23.66 -0.46 -6.69
CA TRP A 346 -23.80 -1.52 -5.68
C TRP A 346 -22.64 -2.52 -5.64
N SER A 347 -21.84 -2.64 -6.72
CA SER A 347 -20.66 -3.52 -6.68
C SER A 347 -19.59 -3.01 -5.73
N LEU A 348 -19.68 -1.76 -5.28
CA LEU A 348 -18.79 -1.20 -4.27
C LEU A 348 -18.74 -2.07 -3.01
N VAL A 349 -19.88 -2.62 -2.56
CA VAL A 349 -19.92 -3.46 -1.35
C VAL A 349 -19.06 -4.71 -1.52
N LEU A 350 -19.18 -5.37 -2.68
CA LEU A 350 -18.38 -6.56 -3.00
C LEU A 350 -16.89 -6.20 -3.16
N ILE A 351 -16.59 -5.10 -3.85
CA ILE A 351 -15.21 -4.62 -4.04
C ILE A 351 -14.57 -4.30 -2.70
N LEU A 352 -15.26 -3.57 -1.82
CA LEU A 352 -14.76 -3.26 -0.48
C LEU A 352 -14.60 -4.54 0.34
N ALA A 353 -15.54 -5.49 0.27
CA ALA A 353 -15.39 -6.77 0.95
C ALA A 353 -14.10 -7.47 0.50
N VAL A 354 -13.84 -7.56 -0.81
CA VAL A 354 -12.58 -8.13 -1.35
C VAL A 354 -11.36 -7.34 -0.86
N VAL A 355 -11.37 -6.00 -0.93
CA VAL A 355 -10.26 -5.14 -0.45
C VAL A 355 -9.94 -5.45 1.01
N LEU A 356 -10.96 -5.58 1.86
CA LEU A 356 -10.79 -5.74 3.30
C LEU A 356 -10.42 -7.18 3.70
N THR A 357 -10.93 -8.20 2.99
CA THR A 357 -10.72 -9.60 3.38
C THR A 357 -9.55 -10.27 2.67
N TYR A 358 -9.15 -9.81 1.48
CA TYR A 358 -8.17 -10.55 0.65
C TYR A 358 -6.80 -10.72 1.33
N ARG A 359 -6.39 -9.74 2.14
CA ARG A 359 -5.09 -9.76 2.86
C ARG A 359 -5.22 -10.03 4.36
N ILE A 360 -6.42 -10.42 4.82
CA ILE A 360 -6.69 -10.55 6.24
C ILE A 360 -5.83 -11.66 6.88
N CYS A 361 -5.63 -12.77 6.17
CA CYS A 361 -4.79 -13.88 6.64
C CYS A 361 -3.36 -13.40 6.92
N ASP A 362 -2.72 -12.77 5.95
CA ASP A 362 -1.35 -12.28 6.08
C ASP A 362 -1.22 -11.21 7.17
N ALA A 363 -2.18 -10.30 7.26
CA ALA A 363 -2.12 -9.16 8.17
C ALA A 363 -2.27 -9.57 9.64
N ILE A 364 -3.11 -10.57 9.90
CA ILE A 364 -3.31 -11.15 11.23
C ILE A 364 -2.14 -12.05 11.59
N TRP A 365 -1.78 -12.99 10.70
CA TRP A 365 -0.73 -13.96 10.95
C TRP A 365 0.63 -13.28 11.23
N GLY A 366 0.95 -12.22 10.49
CA GLY A 366 2.23 -11.51 10.64
C GLY A 366 2.52 -11.01 12.06
N THR A 367 1.50 -10.76 12.89
CA THR A 367 1.69 -10.35 14.29
C THR A 367 1.97 -11.50 15.24
N PHE A 368 1.57 -12.72 14.89
CA PHE A 368 1.75 -13.93 15.71
C PHE A 368 2.94 -14.78 15.28
N ALA A 369 3.54 -14.50 14.13
CA ALA A 369 4.67 -15.26 13.59
C ALA A 369 5.85 -15.37 14.57
N TYR A 370 6.30 -14.26 15.17
CA TYR A 370 7.40 -14.28 16.13
C TYR A 370 7.08 -15.05 17.42
N PRO A 371 5.95 -14.78 18.11
CA PRO A 371 5.51 -15.61 19.23
C PRO A 371 5.43 -17.10 18.90
N PHE A 372 4.93 -17.46 17.71
CA PHE A 372 4.87 -18.84 17.26
C PHE A 372 6.25 -19.46 17.07
N TYR A 373 7.18 -18.77 16.41
CA TYR A 373 8.51 -19.33 16.12
C TYR A 373 9.38 -19.47 17.38
N LEU A 374 9.39 -18.43 18.22
CA LEU A 374 10.30 -18.35 19.37
C LEU A 374 9.67 -18.93 20.64
N GLY A 375 8.36 -18.74 20.83
CA GLY A 375 7.64 -19.17 22.02
C GLY A 375 7.13 -20.60 21.88
N GLU A 376 6.30 -20.87 20.88
CA GLU A 376 5.64 -22.18 20.71
C GLU A 376 6.59 -23.24 20.15
N LEU A 377 7.32 -22.92 19.07
CA LEU A 377 8.21 -23.86 18.40
C LEU A 377 9.64 -23.84 18.92
N GLU A 378 9.95 -22.92 19.83
CA GLU A 378 11.26 -22.80 20.52
C GLU A 378 12.49 -22.68 19.59
N TYR A 379 12.34 -22.11 18.39
CA TYR A 379 13.48 -21.82 17.53
C TYR A 379 14.34 -20.68 18.09
N THR A 380 15.62 -20.70 17.72
CA THR A 380 16.53 -19.61 18.06
C THR A 380 16.29 -18.38 17.17
N ASN A 381 16.69 -17.20 17.67
CA ASN A 381 16.63 -15.96 16.88
C ASN A 381 17.40 -16.06 15.56
N ASP A 382 18.54 -16.77 15.54
CA ASP A 382 19.38 -16.94 14.35
C ASP A 382 18.68 -17.80 13.30
N GLU A 383 18.04 -18.90 13.71
CA GLU A 383 17.24 -19.77 12.84
C GLU A 383 16.05 -19.01 12.24
N VAL A 384 15.32 -18.26 13.07
CA VAL A 384 14.18 -17.46 12.62
C VAL A 384 14.61 -16.34 11.69
N ALA A 385 15.73 -15.66 11.98
CA ALA A 385 16.26 -14.61 11.11
C ALA A 385 16.69 -15.18 9.75
N PHE A 386 17.37 -16.32 9.74
CA PHE A 386 17.77 -17.02 8.51
C PHE A 386 16.55 -17.42 7.67
N ALA A 387 15.57 -18.06 8.29
CA ALA A 387 14.38 -18.53 7.59
C ALA A 387 13.48 -17.36 7.10
N SER A 388 13.14 -16.42 7.98
CA SER A 388 12.17 -15.36 7.68
C SER A 388 12.75 -14.16 6.91
N LYS A 389 13.98 -13.74 7.20
CA LYS A 389 14.55 -12.50 6.62
C LYS A 389 15.38 -12.73 5.37
N PHE A 390 16.09 -13.86 5.28
CA PHE A 390 16.85 -14.19 4.08
C PHE A 390 16.00 -15.00 3.10
N PHE A 391 15.55 -16.19 3.50
CA PHE A 391 14.76 -17.06 2.63
C PHE A 391 13.37 -16.50 2.34
N GLY A 392 12.66 -16.03 3.38
CA GLY A 392 11.33 -15.45 3.25
C GLY A 392 11.30 -14.27 2.27
N VAL A 393 12.15 -13.26 2.42
CA VAL A 393 12.16 -12.10 1.50
C VAL A 393 12.51 -12.50 0.07
N GLY A 394 13.47 -13.41 -0.12
CA GLY A 394 13.79 -13.97 -1.44
C GLY A 394 12.59 -14.67 -2.06
N ALA A 395 11.85 -15.46 -1.28
CA ALA A 395 10.63 -16.12 -1.71
C ALA A 395 9.51 -15.14 -2.07
N ILE A 396 9.33 -14.03 -1.32
CA ILE A 396 8.37 -12.98 -1.70
C ILE A 396 8.74 -12.39 -3.07
N ILE A 397 10.02 -12.08 -3.30
CA ILE A 397 10.46 -11.51 -4.58
C ILE A 397 10.24 -12.51 -5.72
N ALA A 398 10.54 -13.80 -5.51
CA ALA A 398 10.25 -14.84 -6.48
C ALA A 398 8.73 -14.98 -6.73
N GLY A 399 7.91 -14.91 -5.69
CA GLY A 399 6.45 -14.95 -5.77
C GLY A 399 5.89 -13.75 -6.53
N LEU A 400 6.44 -12.55 -6.31
CA LEU A 400 6.09 -11.35 -7.08
C LEU A 400 6.43 -11.55 -8.56
N ALA A 401 7.60 -12.12 -8.88
CA ALA A 401 7.99 -12.40 -10.27
C ALA A 401 7.00 -13.37 -10.94
N LEU A 402 6.66 -14.46 -10.25
CA LEU A 402 5.68 -15.45 -10.72
C LEU A 402 4.29 -14.82 -10.87
N GLY A 403 3.86 -14.01 -9.90
CA GLY A 403 2.60 -13.27 -9.95
C GLY A 403 2.54 -12.33 -11.15
N GLY A 404 3.61 -11.58 -11.44
CA GLY A 404 3.71 -10.73 -12.64
C GLY A 404 3.65 -11.52 -13.95
N LEU A 405 4.30 -12.67 -14.01
CA LEU A 405 4.20 -13.58 -15.15
C LEU A 405 2.76 -14.09 -15.33
N MET A 406 2.10 -14.51 -14.24
CA MET A 406 0.72 -14.97 -14.25
C MET A 406 -0.25 -13.86 -14.67
N LEU A 407 -0.08 -12.63 -14.18
CA LEU A 407 -0.86 -11.46 -14.62
C LEU A 407 -0.81 -11.29 -16.14
N THR A 408 0.38 -11.47 -16.73
CA THR A 408 0.59 -11.36 -18.19
C THR A 408 0.06 -12.57 -18.95
N ALA A 409 0.18 -13.78 -18.40
CA ALA A 409 -0.10 -15.03 -19.09
C ALA A 409 -1.57 -15.49 -18.98
N ILE A 410 -2.14 -15.42 -17.79
CA ILE A 410 -3.47 -15.98 -17.46
C ILE A 410 -4.49 -14.92 -17.02
N GLY A 411 -4.05 -13.66 -16.89
CA GLY A 411 -4.89 -12.50 -16.64
C GLY A 411 -5.16 -12.19 -15.17
N ARG A 412 -5.59 -10.95 -14.90
CA ARG A 412 -5.66 -10.36 -13.56
C ARG A 412 -6.53 -11.13 -12.57
N MET A 413 -7.78 -11.43 -12.93
CA MET A 413 -8.73 -12.08 -12.02
C MET A 413 -8.34 -13.52 -11.70
N THR A 414 -7.79 -14.26 -12.68
CA THR A 414 -7.27 -15.61 -12.48
C THR A 414 -6.10 -15.60 -11.49
N THR A 415 -5.14 -14.69 -11.67
CA THR A 415 -4.01 -14.56 -10.74
C THR A 415 -4.47 -14.14 -9.35
N LEU A 416 -5.45 -13.24 -9.24
CA LEU A 416 -6.04 -12.83 -7.95
C LEU A 416 -6.70 -14.02 -7.24
N PHE A 417 -7.46 -14.84 -7.96
CA PHE A 417 -8.08 -16.04 -7.41
C PHE A 417 -7.04 -17.05 -6.92
N ILE A 418 -6.03 -17.37 -7.75
CA ILE A 418 -4.97 -18.31 -7.38
C ILE A 418 -4.14 -17.78 -6.21
N GLY A 419 -3.78 -16.49 -6.23
CA GLY A 419 -3.03 -15.84 -5.15
C GLY A 419 -3.77 -15.92 -3.82
N GLY A 420 -5.06 -15.58 -3.80
CA GLY A 420 -5.88 -15.68 -2.60
C GLY A 420 -6.03 -17.13 -2.11
N LEU A 421 -6.19 -18.09 -3.03
CA LEU A 421 -6.28 -19.51 -2.67
C LEU A 421 -4.97 -20.01 -2.07
N LEU A 422 -3.83 -19.68 -2.67
CA LEU A 422 -2.53 -20.04 -2.13
C LEU A 422 -2.32 -19.42 -0.74
N ALA A 423 -2.62 -18.13 -0.56
CA ALA A 423 -2.50 -17.46 0.73
C ALA A 423 -3.39 -18.08 1.82
N ALA A 424 -4.60 -18.53 1.46
CA ALA A 424 -5.49 -19.24 2.39
C ALA A 424 -4.91 -20.63 2.78
N LEU A 425 -4.48 -21.40 1.78
CA LEU A 425 -3.98 -22.76 1.96
C LEU A 425 -2.62 -22.81 2.67
N THR A 426 -1.78 -21.78 2.56
CA THR A 426 -0.48 -21.76 3.26
C THR A 426 -0.61 -21.76 4.78
N ASN A 427 -1.75 -21.34 5.33
CA ASN A 427 -2.02 -21.49 6.77
C ASN A 427 -2.07 -22.96 7.21
N LEU A 428 -2.46 -23.89 6.33
CA LEU A 428 -2.44 -25.32 6.65
C LEU A 428 -1.01 -25.86 6.79
N LEU A 429 -0.02 -25.21 6.17
CA LEU A 429 1.39 -25.55 6.37
C LEU A 429 1.84 -25.19 7.79
N TYR A 430 1.33 -24.09 8.33
CA TYR A 430 1.57 -23.72 9.72
C TYR A 430 0.76 -24.56 10.71
N ALA A 431 -0.45 -24.98 10.36
CA ALA A 431 -1.18 -25.99 11.12
C ALA A 431 -0.37 -27.29 11.22
N ASP A 432 0.24 -27.75 10.12
CA ASP A 432 1.17 -28.90 10.14
C ASP A 432 2.36 -28.64 11.08
N LEU A 433 2.99 -27.46 11.02
CA LEU A 433 4.08 -27.11 11.95
C LEU A 433 3.65 -27.13 13.42
N ALA A 434 2.45 -26.66 13.74
CA ALA A 434 1.92 -26.62 15.11
C ALA A 434 1.77 -28.02 15.73
N ILE A 435 1.60 -29.07 14.91
CA ILE A 435 1.53 -30.47 15.36
C ILE A 435 2.81 -31.26 15.10
N GLY A 436 3.93 -30.57 14.84
CA GLY A 436 5.27 -31.17 14.70
C GLY A 436 5.89 -31.08 13.31
N GLY A 437 5.12 -30.72 12.27
CA GLY A 437 5.60 -30.42 10.92
C GLY A 437 5.97 -31.65 10.09
N HIS A 438 5.30 -32.78 10.31
CA HIS A 438 5.63 -34.05 9.68
C HIS A 438 5.50 -34.01 8.15
N ASN A 439 4.46 -33.36 7.63
CA ASN A 439 4.25 -33.29 6.19
C ASN A 439 5.28 -32.36 5.54
N MET A 440 5.55 -31.21 6.15
CA MET A 440 6.57 -30.28 5.65
C MET A 440 7.97 -30.88 5.68
N GLN A 441 8.31 -31.63 6.73
CA GLN A 441 9.56 -32.37 6.81
C GLN A 441 9.66 -33.42 5.70
N ALA A 442 8.62 -34.24 5.51
CA ALA A 442 8.62 -35.31 4.50
C ALA A 442 8.80 -34.76 3.08
N VAL A 443 8.13 -33.66 2.73
CA VAL A 443 8.28 -33.01 1.43
C VAL A 443 9.67 -32.39 1.29
N SER A 444 10.16 -31.71 2.33
CA SER A 444 11.52 -31.16 2.36
C SER A 444 12.58 -32.24 2.15
N ASP A 445 12.43 -33.42 2.76
CA ASP A 445 13.33 -34.56 2.59
C ASP A 445 13.27 -35.10 1.16
N ALA A 446 12.06 -35.27 0.61
CA ALA A 446 11.84 -35.85 -0.71
C ALA A 446 12.47 -35.03 -1.84
N VAL A 447 12.49 -33.70 -1.72
CA VAL A 447 13.11 -32.80 -2.72
C VAL A 447 14.60 -32.51 -2.42
N GLY A 448 15.16 -33.10 -1.36
CA GLY A 448 16.54 -32.88 -0.94
C GLY A 448 16.80 -31.52 -0.28
N PHE A 449 15.76 -30.77 0.10
CA PHE A 449 15.89 -29.46 0.74
C PHE A 449 16.47 -29.57 2.16
N THR A 450 16.09 -30.62 2.90
CA THR A 450 16.67 -30.89 4.23
C THR A 450 18.17 -31.09 4.17
N TRP A 451 18.64 -31.80 3.15
CA TRP A 451 20.08 -31.96 2.94
C TRP A 451 20.74 -30.60 2.72
N LEU A 452 20.19 -29.73 1.85
CA LEU A 452 20.73 -28.40 1.61
C LEU A 452 20.81 -27.55 2.89
N ILE A 453 19.74 -27.52 3.69
CA ILE A 453 19.69 -26.73 4.93
C ILE A 453 20.62 -27.30 6.00
N SER A 454 20.81 -28.63 6.05
CA SER A 454 21.77 -29.26 6.97
C SER A 454 23.22 -28.85 6.71
N GLN A 455 23.55 -28.35 5.50
CA GLN A 455 24.88 -27.86 5.18
C GLN A 455 25.15 -26.44 5.69
N VAL A 456 24.13 -25.75 6.23
CA VAL A 456 24.29 -24.37 6.73
C VAL A 456 25.12 -24.40 8.02
N PRO A 457 26.32 -23.79 8.05
CA PRO A 457 27.20 -23.86 9.21
C PRO A 457 26.55 -23.23 10.45
N GLY A 458 26.70 -23.90 11.60
CA GLY A 458 26.28 -23.39 12.91
C GLY A 458 24.79 -23.55 13.26
N ILE A 459 23.89 -23.57 12.28
CA ILE A 459 22.43 -23.62 12.51
C ILE A 459 21.70 -24.71 11.70
N GLY A 460 22.37 -25.40 10.78
CA GLY A 460 21.74 -26.38 9.89
C GLY A 460 21.15 -27.57 10.65
N SER A 461 19.83 -27.73 10.59
CA SER A 461 19.11 -28.83 11.22
C SER A 461 17.90 -29.26 10.38
N ALA A 462 17.39 -30.48 10.61
CA ALA A 462 16.13 -30.91 10.01
C ALA A 462 14.97 -30.01 10.46
N SER A 463 14.98 -29.58 11.73
CA SER A 463 13.98 -28.66 12.26
C SER A 463 14.00 -27.32 11.53
N LEU A 464 15.18 -26.76 11.31
CA LEU A 464 15.34 -25.54 10.51
C LEU A 464 14.84 -25.73 9.08
N ALA A 465 15.01 -26.93 8.50
CA ALA A 465 14.55 -27.22 7.15
C ALA A 465 13.02 -27.14 7.02
N LYS A 466 12.25 -27.81 7.89
CA LYS A 466 10.78 -27.73 7.86
C LYS A 466 10.26 -26.30 8.11
N LEU A 467 10.89 -25.54 9.02
CA LEU A 467 10.55 -24.12 9.25
C LEU A 467 10.81 -23.29 8.00
N THR A 468 12.02 -23.36 7.46
CA THR A 468 12.46 -22.58 6.29
C THR A 468 11.61 -22.92 5.07
N PHE A 469 11.28 -24.19 4.86
CA PHE A 469 10.44 -24.63 3.75
C PHE A 469 9.02 -24.09 3.87
N THR A 470 8.44 -24.13 5.07
CA THR A 470 7.10 -23.57 5.33
C THR A 470 7.06 -22.06 5.07
N ILE A 471 8.02 -21.33 5.66
CA ILE A 471 8.16 -19.88 5.46
C ILE A 471 8.38 -19.57 3.97
N PHE A 472 9.14 -20.38 3.25
CA PHE A 472 9.37 -20.19 1.81
C PHE A 472 8.06 -20.23 1.01
N PHE A 473 7.23 -21.27 1.19
CA PHE A 473 5.97 -21.38 0.43
C PHE A 473 4.93 -20.34 0.84
N GLU A 474 4.85 -20.00 2.13
CA GLU A 474 4.03 -18.88 2.59
C GLU A 474 4.45 -17.58 1.90
N ASN A 475 5.73 -17.24 1.93
CA ASN A 475 6.22 -16.00 1.36
C ASN A 475 6.10 -15.96 -0.17
N LEU A 476 6.26 -17.12 -0.82
CA LEU A 476 5.99 -17.27 -2.25
C LEU A 476 4.52 -16.96 -2.57
N ALA A 477 3.58 -17.52 -1.79
CA ALA A 477 2.15 -17.26 -1.94
C ALA A 477 1.81 -15.79 -1.67
N ILE A 478 2.38 -15.19 -0.62
CA ILE A 478 2.25 -13.76 -0.30
C ILE A 478 2.73 -12.90 -1.47
N GLY A 479 3.84 -13.27 -2.13
CA GLY A 479 4.35 -12.59 -3.31
C GLY A 479 3.37 -12.64 -4.49
N ILE A 480 2.84 -13.82 -4.82
CA ILE A 480 1.87 -14.01 -5.92
C ILE A 480 0.58 -13.24 -5.61
N ALA A 481 0.05 -13.40 -4.39
CA ALA A 481 -1.17 -12.74 -3.93
C ALA A 481 -1.02 -11.21 -3.91
N GLY A 482 0.13 -10.70 -3.46
CA GLY A 482 0.45 -9.28 -3.43
C GLY A 482 0.57 -8.66 -4.82
N ALA A 483 1.24 -9.34 -5.76
CA ALA A 483 1.28 -8.91 -7.17
C ALA A 483 -0.12 -8.73 -7.74
N ALA A 484 -0.97 -9.75 -7.57
CA ALA A 484 -2.33 -9.75 -8.09
C ALA A 484 -3.22 -8.69 -7.42
N TYR A 485 -3.11 -8.57 -6.09
CA TYR A 485 -3.92 -7.65 -5.30
C TYR A 485 -3.66 -6.20 -5.67
N ILE A 486 -2.39 -5.77 -5.72
CA ILE A 486 -2.06 -4.38 -6.04
C ILE A 486 -2.40 -4.04 -7.50
N ALA A 487 -2.22 -5.00 -8.42
CA ALA A 487 -2.65 -4.84 -9.82
C ALA A 487 -4.17 -4.64 -9.92
N TRP A 488 -4.95 -5.45 -9.20
CA TRP A 488 -6.41 -5.34 -9.13
C TRP A 488 -6.87 -4.04 -8.45
N LEU A 489 -6.30 -3.70 -7.30
CA LEU A 489 -6.57 -2.46 -6.57
C LEU A 489 -6.32 -1.22 -7.44
N SER A 490 -5.23 -1.24 -8.22
CA SER A 490 -4.91 -0.15 -9.14
C SER A 490 -5.88 -0.06 -10.30
N SER A 491 -6.44 -1.18 -10.77
CA SER A 491 -7.34 -1.22 -11.92
C SER A 491 -8.76 -0.72 -11.64
N ILE A 492 -9.15 -0.68 -10.37
CA ILE A 492 -10.46 -0.14 -9.95
C ILE A 492 -10.42 1.37 -9.74
N VAL A 493 -9.23 1.97 -9.73
CA VAL A 493 -8.99 3.41 -9.57
C VAL A 493 -9.01 4.12 -10.92
N SER A 494 -9.57 5.34 -10.95
CA SER A 494 -9.58 6.18 -12.16
C SER A 494 -8.24 6.90 -12.35
N LYS A 495 -7.78 7.07 -13.59
CA LYS A 495 -6.60 7.93 -13.90
C LYS A 495 -6.81 9.39 -13.48
N LYS A 496 -8.06 9.87 -13.43
CA LYS A 496 -8.38 11.27 -13.09
C LYS A 496 -8.16 11.62 -11.61
N PHE A 497 -8.36 10.64 -10.72
CA PHE A 497 -8.29 10.79 -9.27
C PHE A 497 -7.41 9.71 -8.65
N SER A 498 -6.31 9.37 -9.34
CA SER A 498 -5.47 8.22 -9.03
C SER A 498 -4.86 8.29 -7.63
N ALA A 499 -4.41 9.47 -7.19
CA ALA A 499 -3.81 9.63 -5.87
C ALA A 499 -4.84 9.41 -4.75
N VAL A 500 -5.99 10.08 -4.83
CA VAL A 500 -7.01 10.04 -3.77
C VAL A 500 -7.63 8.66 -3.63
N GLN A 501 -8.09 8.08 -4.75
CA GLN A 501 -8.79 6.80 -4.72
C GLN A 501 -7.86 5.65 -4.34
N TYR A 502 -6.62 5.65 -4.82
CA TYR A 502 -5.66 4.61 -4.44
C TYR A 502 -5.25 4.74 -2.97
N ALA A 503 -4.93 5.95 -2.51
CA ALA A 503 -4.57 6.18 -1.10
C ALA A 503 -5.70 5.74 -0.15
N LEU A 504 -6.95 6.05 -0.49
CA LEU A 504 -8.13 5.62 0.28
C LEU A 504 -8.22 4.09 0.40
N LEU A 505 -8.15 3.38 -0.74
CA LEU A 505 -8.30 1.93 -0.77
C LEU A 505 -7.11 1.21 -0.12
N SER A 506 -5.89 1.72 -0.31
CA SER A 506 -4.69 1.16 0.32
C SER A 506 -4.67 1.39 1.83
N SER A 507 -5.18 2.54 2.30
CA SER A 507 -5.27 2.86 3.74
C SER A 507 -6.26 1.94 4.46
N LEU A 508 -7.40 1.64 3.82
CA LEU A 508 -8.41 0.72 4.36
C LEU A 508 -7.83 -0.68 4.65
N THR A 509 -6.98 -1.19 3.76
CA THR A 509 -6.31 -2.49 3.97
C THR A 509 -5.43 -2.53 5.22
N LEU A 510 -4.69 -1.45 5.49
CA LEU A 510 -3.79 -1.40 6.66
C LEU A 510 -4.59 -1.38 7.96
N LEU A 511 -5.69 -0.63 8.00
CA LEU A 511 -6.51 -0.50 9.20
C LEU A 511 -7.25 -1.79 9.55
N VAL A 512 -7.81 -2.51 8.57
CA VAL A 512 -8.51 -3.78 8.84
C VAL A 512 -7.57 -4.87 9.35
N GLY A 513 -6.29 -4.87 8.94
CA GLY A 513 -5.28 -5.78 9.48
C GLY A 513 -4.98 -5.61 10.99
N THR A 514 -5.52 -4.57 11.63
CA THR A 514 -5.46 -4.40 13.10
C THR A 514 -6.65 -5.05 13.82
N LEU A 515 -7.75 -5.26 13.11
CA LEU A 515 -8.99 -5.81 13.66
C LEU A 515 -8.89 -7.34 13.73
N GLY A 516 -9.34 -7.92 14.84
CA GLY A 516 -9.36 -9.37 15.03
C GLY A 516 -8.10 -9.97 15.69
N ARG A 517 -7.00 -9.21 15.84
CA ARG A 517 -5.82 -9.70 16.56
C ARG A 517 -6.12 -10.08 18.01
N GLY A 518 -6.87 -9.25 18.74
CA GLY A 518 -7.22 -9.56 20.13
C GLY A 518 -7.98 -10.89 20.27
N ALA A 519 -9.03 -11.07 19.46
CA ALA A 519 -9.85 -12.28 19.48
C ALA A 519 -9.07 -13.55 19.10
N LEU A 520 -8.17 -13.46 18.12
CA LEU A 520 -7.34 -14.60 17.75
C LEU A 520 -6.20 -14.86 18.74
N GLY A 521 -5.70 -13.84 19.43
CA GLY A 521 -4.76 -14.01 20.53
C GLY A 521 -5.37 -14.80 21.69
N GLU A 522 -6.58 -14.42 22.12
CA GLU A 522 -7.36 -15.15 23.13
C GLU A 522 -7.62 -16.61 22.70
N MET A 523 -7.98 -16.82 21.43
CA MET A 523 -8.16 -18.17 20.90
C MET A 523 -6.87 -19.00 20.87
N ILE A 524 -5.71 -18.38 20.60
CA ILE A 524 -4.41 -19.08 20.68
C ILE A 524 -4.13 -19.51 22.11
N GLU A 525 -4.43 -18.66 23.10
CA GLU A 525 -4.24 -18.99 24.52
C GLU A 525 -5.16 -20.16 24.96
N ASP A 526 -6.41 -20.18 24.48
CA ASP A 526 -7.41 -21.18 24.86
C ASP A 526 -7.31 -22.52 24.10
N GLN A 527 -7.05 -22.48 22.79
CA GLN A 527 -7.14 -23.63 21.87
C GLN A 527 -5.81 -23.98 21.19
N GLY A 528 -4.80 -23.11 21.31
CA GLY A 528 -3.51 -23.28 20.66
C GLY A 528 -3.49 -22.84 19.20
N TYR A 529 -2.30 -22.88 18.61
CA TYR A 529 -2.05 -22.36 17.27
C TYR A 529 -2.72 -23.16 16.14
N PHE A 530 -2.85 -24.48 16.29
CA PHE A 530 -3.40 -25.35 15.25
C PHE A 530 -4.81 -24.93 14.83
N ASP A 531 -5.72 -24.77 15.79
CA ASP A 531 -7.12 -24.41 15.51
C ASP A 531 -7.24 -23.00 14.92
N VAL A 532 -6.36 -22.08 15.34
CA VAL A 532 -6.29 -20.72 14.76
C VAL A 532 -5.83 -20.73 13.32
N PHE A 533 -4.85 -21.55 12.95
CA PHE A 533 -4.43 -21.68 11.55
C PHE A 533 -5.54 -22.27 10.68
N VAL A 534 -6.25 -23.29 11.16
CA VAL A 534 -7.39 -23.88 10.47
C VAL A 534 -8.51 -22.86 10.27
N LEU A 535 -8.86 -22.10 11.32
CA LEU A 535 -9.83 -21.01 11.24
C LEU A 535 -9.40 -19.95 10.21
N THR A 536 -8.11 -19.56 10.24
CA THR A 536 -7.55 -18.57 9.33
C THR A 536 -7.61 -19.04 7.87
N THR A 537 -7.43 -20.34 7.60
CA THR A 537 -7.67 -20.93 6.28
C THR A 537 -9.12 -20.72 5.84
N PHE A 538 -10.12 -20.98 6.70
CA PHE A 538 -11.53 -20.78 6.34
C PHE A 538 -11.88 -19.31 6.09
N ILE A 539 -11.33 -18.39 6.88
CA ILE A 539 -11.46 -16.94 6.65
C ILE A 539 -10.87 -16.58 5.28
N GLY A 540 -9.68 -17.11 4.94
CA GLY A 540 -9.06 -16.91 3.63
C GLY A 540 -9.90 -17.47 2.48
N LEU A 541 -10.46 -18.67 2.64
CA LEU A 541 -11.35 -19.27 1.63
C LEU A 541 -12.63 -18.44 1.42
N ALA A 542 -13.16 -17.80 2.47
CA ALA A 542 -14.28 -16.86 2.32
C ALA A 542 -13.88 -15.65 1.44
N ALA A 543 -12.66 -15.12 1.60
CA ALA A 543 -12.14 -14.08 0.72
C ALA A 543 -11.99 -14.56 -0.74
N VAL A 544 -11.55 -15.80 -0.95
CA VAL A 544 -11.45 -16.43 -2.29
C VAL A 544 -12.83 -16.53 -2.95
N VAL A 545 -13.87 -16.88 -2.19
CA VAL A 545 -15.25 -16.90 -2.68
C VAL A 545 -15.71 -15.50 -3.11
N LEU A 546 -15.38 -14.46 -2.33
CA LEU A 546 -15.67 -13.06 -2.72
C LEU A 546 -14.94 -12.67 -4.02
N VAL A 547 -13.68 -13.09 -4.19
CA VAL A 547 -12.94 -12.90 -5.45
C VAL A 547 -13.63 -13.62 -6.61
N ALA A 548 -14.13 -14.84 -6.42
CA ALA A 548 -14.86 -15.59 -7.44
C ALA A 548 -16.16 -14.88 -7.84
N PHE A 549 -16.91 -14.34 -6.86
CA PHE A 549 -18.10 -13.53 -7.15
C PHE A 549 -17.76 -12.26 -7.93
N GLU A 550 -16.68 -11.58 -7.55
CA GLU A 550 -16.23 -10.38 -8.27
C GLU A 550 -15.77 -10.71 -9.69
N TRP A 551 -15.06 -11.83 -9.86
CA TRP A 551 -14.66 -12.32 -11.18
C TRP A 551 -15.88 -12.63 -12.05
N TRP A 552 -16.86 -13.35 -11.53
CA TRP A 552 -18.10 -13.64 -12.23
C TRP A 552 -18.86 -12.36 -12.61
N ARG A 553 -18.94 -11.39 -11.69
CA ARG A 553 -19.56 -10.08 -11.95
C ARG A 553 -18.86 -9.34 -13.09
N GLN A 554 -17.53 -9.25 -13.06
CA GLN A 554 -16.76 -8.58 -14.11
C GLN A 554 -16.93 -9.28 -15.46
N ALA A 555 -16.91 -10.61 -15.49
CA ALA A 555 -17.12 -11.39 -16.71
C ALA A 555 -18.51 -11.14 -17.33
N ARG A 556 -19.56 -10.99 -16.51
CA ARG A 556 -20.93 -10.70 -16.99
C ARG A 556 -21.12 -9.25 -17.40
N ALA A 557 -20.56 -8.31 -16.67
CA ALA A 557 -20.77 -6.88 -16.88
C ALA A 557 -19.85 -6.29 -17.98
N GLY A 558 -18.70 -6.92 -18.26
CA GLY A 558 -17.73 -6.45 -19.25
C GLY A 558 -17.34 -4.98 -19.00
N ALA A 559 -17.46 -4.14 -20.04
CA ALA A 559 -17.18 -2.71 -19.95
C ALA A 559 -18.11 -1.95 -18.97
N LYS A 560 -19.29 -2.50 -18.63
CA LYS A 560 -20.22 -1.91 -17.64
C LYS A 560 -19.85 -2.26 -16.20
N SER A 561 -18.77 -3.02 -15.97
CA SER A 561 -18.33 -3.42 -14.63
C SER A 561 -17.81 -2.26 -13.78
N GLY A 562 -17.54 -1.11 -14.40
CA GLY A 562 -16.93 0.06 -13.77
C GLY A 562 -15.41 -0.06 -13.63
N VAL A 563 -14.80 -1.23 -13.88
CA VAL A 563 -13.34 -1.41 -13.83
C VAL A 563 -12.73 -0.82 -15.10
N VAL A 564 -11.81 0.12 -14.94
CA VAL A 564 -11.17 0.80 -16.08
C VAL A 564 -9.81 0.13 -16.27
N THR A 565 -9.65 -0.68 -17.32
CA THR A 565 -8.34 -1.18 -17.71
C THR A 565 -7.54 -0.04 -18.35
N PRO A 566 -6.45 0.45 -17.71
CA PRO A 566 -5.68 1.59 -18.21
C PRO A 566 -5.04 1.39 -19.58
N ASP A 567 -4.86 0.13 -19.98
CA ASP A 567 -4.12 -0.34 -21.16
C ASP A 567 -5.04 -0.56 -22.40
N ALA A 568 -6.33 -0.21 -22.31
CA ALA A 568 -7.29 -0.43 -23.41
C ALA A 568 -7.54 0.83 -24.28
N THR A 569 -6.93 1.97 -23.94
CA THR A 569 -7.27 3.26 -24.56
C THR A 569 -6.45 3.66 -25.78
N ALA A 570 -5.68 2.74 -26.39
CA ALA A 570 -4.96 3.02 -27.64
C ALA A 570 -5.65 2.47 -28.90
N HIS A 571 -6.96 2.21 -28.85
CA HIS A 571 -7.78 2.08 -30.05
C HIS A 571 -8.54 3.40 -30.26
N PRO A 572 -7.99 4.39 -30.99
CA PRO A 572 -8.86 5.39 -31.59
C PRO A 572 -9.89 4.60 -32.41
N ALA A 573 -11.17 4.86 -32.14
CA ALA A 573 -12.22 4.46 -33.05
C ALA A 573 -11.91 5.14 -34.39
N GLU A 574 -11.51 4.35 -35.39
CA GLU A 574 -11.57 4.77 -36.80
C GLU A 574 -13.03 4.81 -37.26
#